data_AF-F2TY48-F1
#
_entry.id   AF-F2TY48-F1
#
_cell.length_a   1.000
_cell.length_b   1.000
_cell.length_c   1.000
_cell.angle_alpha   90.00
_cell.angle_beta   90.00
_cell.angle_gamma   90.00
#
_symmetry.space_group_name_H-M   'P 1'
#
loop_
_entity.id
_entity.type
_entity.pdbx_description
1 polymer ?
#
loop_
_entity_poly.entity_id
_entity_poly.type
_entity_poly.pdbx_seq_one_letter_code
_entity_poly.pdbx_strand_id
1 'polypeptide(L)'
;MSATLQAAGVGARLEPPAVIIDYIERATGRRRRRIIPVRRKYNETPTQLLDMMRLHHETYLDCIGETKVLQALQALVDAMDNVKEGNLNVLPDEVLEAKKKEMDADFERNRVSKDSTDFEYDVQKEFGPAKEASGWDSDGSEDSEW
;
A
#
# COMPACT_ATOMS: atom_id res chain seq x y z
N MET A 1 -35.48 2.40 6.71
CA MET A 1 -35.93 1.16 6.02
C MET A 1 -35.28 -0.03 6.72
N SER A 2 -36.06 -1.04 7.10
CA SER A 2 -35.60 -2.12 8.00
C SER A 2 -34.45 -2.91 7.37
N ALA A 3 -33.26 -2.87 7.99
CA ALA A 3 -32.05 -3.43 7.44
C ALA A 3 -32.16 -4.95 7.26
N THR A 4 -32.19 -5.39 6.00
CA THR A 4 -32.09 -6.80 5.58
C THR A 4 -30.73 -7.42 5.91
N LEU A 5 -29.79 -6.63 6.41
CA LEU A 5 -28.43 -7.03 6.75
C LEU A 5 -28.24 -6.99 8.27
N GLN A 6 -27.52 -7.97 8.80
CA GLN A 6 -27.06 -8.02 10.19
C GLN A 6 -25.54 -7.92 10.24
N ALA A 7 -25.01 -7.00 11.05
CA ALA A 7 -23.57 -6.83 11.19
C ALA A 7 -22.90 -8.06 11.79
N ALA A 8 -21.77 -8.47 11.22
CA ALA A 8 -20.93 -9.54 11.75
C ALA A 8 -19.54 -9.02 12.16
N GLY A 9 -18.97 -8.07 11.43
CA GLY A 9 -17.68 -7.47 11.78
C GLY A 9 -17.23 -6.34 10.85
N VAL A 10 -16.26 -5.56 11.32
CA VAL A 10 -15.58 -4.52 10.53
C VAL A 10 -14.06 -4.72 10.64
N GLY A 11 -13.34 -4.41 9.58
CA GLY A 11 -11.88 -4.41 9.57
C GLY A 11 -11.33 -3.43 8.53
N ALA A 12 -10.02 -3.26 8.55
CA ALA A 12 -9.27 -2.46 7.60
C ALA A 12 -8.12 -3.29 7.03
N ARG A 13 -7.84 -3.11 5.74
CA ARG A 13 -6.71 -3.71 5.03
C ARG A 13 -5.83 -2.59 4.49
N LEU A 14 -4.53 -2.66 4.74
CA LEU A 14 -3.58 -1.64 4.29
C LEU A 14 -3.25 -1.72 2.80
N GLU A 15 -3.13 -2.94 2.25
CA GLU A 15 -2.67 -3.13 0.86
C GLU A 15 -3.54 -4.13 0.07
N PRO A 16 -4.27 -3.67 -0.97
CA PRO A 16 -4.62 -2.27 -1.23
C PRO A 16 -5.58 -1.73 -0.15
N PRO A 17 -5.52 -0.41 0.14
CA PRO A 17 -6.26 0.22 1.24
C PRO A 17 -7.76 0.02 1.08
N ALA A 18 -8.39 -0.65 2.04
CA ALA A 18 -9.82 -0.96 1.99
C ALA A 18 -10.43 -1.18 3.37
N VAL A 19 -11.68 -0.74 3.52
CA VAL A 19 -12.53 -1.12 4.67
C VAL A 19 -13.29 -2.38 4.32
N ILE A 20 -13.25 -3.35 5.22
CA ILE A 20 -13.90 -4.66 5.08
C ILE A 20 -15.08 -4.71 6.03
N ILE A 21 -16.25 -5.03 5.49
CA ILE A 21 -17.51 -5.17 6.21
C ILE A 21 -18.00 -6.60 6.04
N ASP A 22 -18.00 -7.36 7.12
CA ASP A 22 -18.61 -8.69 7.17
C ASP A 22 -20.05 -8.55 7.69
N TYR A 23 -21.00 -9.12 6.96
CA TYR A 23 -22.42 -9.07 7.29
C TYR A 23 -23.13 -10.39 7.00
N ILE A 24 -24.26 -10.62 7.64
CA ILE A 24 -25.15 -11.75 7.38
C ILE A 24 -26.40 -11.20 6.70
N GLU A 25 -26.72 -11.73 5.53
CA GLU A 25 -27.96 -11.39 4.83
C GLU A 25 -29.12 -12.13 5.48
N ARG A 26 -30.09 -11.42 6.10
CA ARG A 26 -31.18 -12.04 6.85
C ARG A 26 -32.10 -12.92 5.98
N ALA A 27 -32.19 -12.61 4.68
CA ALA A 27 -33.00 -13.37 3.73
C ALA A 27 -32.41 -14.75 3.42
N THR A 28 -31.08 -14.88 3.36
CA THR A 28 -30.40 -16.11 2.95
C THR A 28 -29.66 -16.80 4.09
N GLY A 29 -29.45 -16.11 5.21
CA GLY A 29 -28.63 -16.57 6.34
C GLY A 29 -27.14 -16.67 6.03
N ARG A 30 -26.69 -16.29 4.82
CA ARG A 30 -25.29 -16.44 4.40
C ARG A 30 -24.45 -15.28 4.89
N ARG A 31 -23.26 -15.59 5.39
CA ARG A 31 -22.22 -14.59 5.69
C ARG A 31 -21.60 -14.12 4.38
N ARG A 32 -21.56 -12.81 4.19
CA ARG A 32 -20.97 -12.14 3.04
C ARG A 32 -19.97 -11.09 3.51
N ARG A 33 -19.05 -10.74 2.62
CA ARG A 33 -18.03 -9.72 2.84
C ARG A 33 -18.17 -8.65 1.77
N ARG A 34 -18.23 -7.39 2.18
CA ARG A 34 -18.10 -6.22 1.31
C ARG A 34 -16.73 -5.60 1.54
N ILE A 35 -16.00 -5.39 0.45
CA ILE A 35 -14.71 -4.70 0.48
C ILE A 35 -14.93 -3.35 -0.18
N ILE A 36 -14.68 -2.28 0.55
CA ILE A 36 -14.81 -0.90 0.07
C ILE A 36 -13.40 -0.34 -0.07
N PRO A 37 -12.92 -0.09 -1.30
CA PRO A 37 -11.60 0.49 -1.51
C PRO A 37 -11.58 1.93 -1.00
N VAL A 38 -10.52 2.29 -0.27
CA VAL A 38 -10.31 3.64 0.24
C VAL A 38 -9.23 4.30 -0.60
N ARG A 39 -9.59 5.35 -1.33
CA ARG A 39 -8.66 6.16 -2.11
C ARG A 39 -8.55 7.51 -1.43
N ARG A 40 -7.56 7.66 -0.56
CA ARG A 40 -7.32 8.89 0.20
C ARG A 40 -6.50 9.87 -0.64
N LYS A 41 -6.94 11.12 -0.75
CA LYS A 41 -6.11 12.24 -1.22
C LYS A 41 -5.32 12.84 -0.05
N TYR A 42 -4.26 13.57 -0.36
CA TYR A 42 -3.41 14.20 0.65
C TYR A 42 -4.25 15.02 1.66
N ASN A 43 -4.03 14.79 2.96
CA ASN A 43 -4.70 15.45 4.09
C ASN A 43 -6.23 15.23 4.24
N GLU A 44 -6.84 14.26 3.56
CA GLU A 44 -8.25 13.95 3.83
C GLU A 44 -8.44 13.36 5.23
N THR A 45 -9.48 13.85 5.94
CA THR A 45 -9.84 13.34 7.27
C THR A 45 -10.68 12.05 7.17
N PRO A 46 -10.64 11.17 8.18
CA PRO A 46 -11.48 9.96 8.20
C PRO A 46 -12.98 10.24 8.08
N THR A 47 -13.44 11.39 8.57
CA THR A 47 -14.83 11.84 8.44
C THR A 47 -15.19 12.16 6.99
N GLN A 48 -14.33 12.87 6.26
CA GLN A 48 -14.52 13.15 4.83
C GLN A 48 -14.56 11.86 4.02
N LEU A 49 -13.70 10.89 4.35
CA LEU A 49 -13.71 9.57 3.71
C LEU A 49 -15.03 8.82 3.94
N LEU A 50 -15.57 8.88 5.17
CA LEU A 50 -16.85 8.27 5.48
C LEU A 50 -17.98 8.86 4.63
N ASP A 51 -18.05 10.19 4.50
CA ASP A 51 -19.09 10.86 3.73
C ASP A 51 -19.04 10.49 2.24
N MET A 52 -17.83 10.34 1.68
CA MET A 52 -17.65 9.85 0.31
C MET A 52 -18.10 8.39 0.16
N MET A 53 -17.85 7.54 1.16
CA MET A 53 -18.30 6.14 1.15
C MET A 53 -19.83 6.02 1.25
N ARG A 54 -20.50 6.93 1.96
CA ARG A 54 -21.97 6.91 2.10
C ARG A 54 -22.68 6.98 0.76
N LEU A 55 -22.15 7.75 -0.20
CA LEU A 55 -22.78 7.98 -1.51
C LEU A 55 -23.12 6.67 -2.25
N HIS A 56 -22.36 5.60 -2.01
CA HIS A 56 -22.54 4.31 -2.69
C HIS A 56 -22.77 3.13 -1.74
N HIS A 57 -22.51 3.28 -0.43
CA HIS A 57 -22.44 2.16 0.50
C HIS A 57 -23.24 2.36 1.79
N GLU A 58 -24.14 3.34 1.84
CA GLU A 58 -25.02 3.65 2.99
C GLU A 58 -25.61 2.40 3.66
N THR A 59 -26.23 1.51 2.87
CA THR A 59 -26.85 0.27 3.38
C THR A 59 -25.93 -0.64 4.20
N TYR A 60 -24.63 -0.71 3.86
CA TYR A 60 -23.65 -1.52 4.58
C TYR A 60 -23.09 -0.78 5.79
N LEU A 61 -22.96 0.55 5.70
CA LEU A 61 -22.47 1.41 6.77
C LEU A 61 -23.48 1.47 7.92
N ASP A 62 -24.76 1.65 7.60
CA ASP A 62 -25.86 1.68 8.57
C ASP A 62 -25.99 0.37 9.35
N CYS A 63 -25.68 -0.76 8.71
CA CYS A 63 -25.76 -2.08 9.32
C CYS A 63 -24.78 -2.23 10.50
N ILE A 64 -23.57 -1.70 10.37
CA ILE A 64 -22.49 -1.82 11.38
C ILE A 64 -22.51 -0.68 12.40
N GLY A 65 -22.98 0.49 11.98
CA GLY A 65 -22.90 1.73 12.74
C GLY A 65 -21.64 2.53 12.39
N GLU A 66 -21.84 3.83 12.20
CA GLU A 66 -20.81 4.77 11.71
C GLU A 66 -19.57 4.82 12.60
N THR A 67 -19.75 4.71 13.92
CA THR A 67 -18.66 4.81 14.90
C THR A 67 -17.58 3.75 14.69
N LYS A 68 -17.98 2.51 14.39
CA LYS A 68 -17.06 1.40 14.15
C LYS A 68 -16.33 1.54 12.82
N VAL A 69 -17.00 2.07 11.80
CA VAL A 69 -16.38 2.35 10.50
C VAL A 69 -15.37 3.48 10.64
N LEU A 70 -15.70 4.55 11.37
CA LEU A 70 -14.76 5.63 11.66
C LEU A 70 -13.51 5.14 12.40
N GLN A 71 -13.67 4.26 13.39
CA GLN A 71 -12.52 3.64 14.07
C GLN A 71 -11.64 2.84 13.10
N ALA A 72 -12.25 2.05 12.20
CA ALA A 72 -11.50 1.30 11.20
C ALA A 72 -10.78 2.21 10.19
N LEU A 73 -11.42 3.31 9.78
CA LEU A 73 -10.83 4.32 8.90
C LEU A 73 -9.69 5.08 9.58
N GLN A 74 -9.84 5.45 10.85
CA GLN A 74 -8.78 6.09 11.63
C GLN A 74 -7.56 5.17 11.71
N ALA A 75 -7.76 3.89 12.08
CA ALA A 75 -6.67 2.92 12.14
C ALA A 75 -6.00 2.69 10.77
N LEU A 76 -6.78 2.71 9.67
CA LEU A 76 -6.25 2.62 8.31
C LEU A 76 -5.40 3.85 7.97
N VAL A 77 -5.90 5.06 8.27
CA VAL A 77 -5.20 6.32 8.04
C VAL A 77 -3.91 6.37 8.83
N ASP A 78 -3.98 6.06 10.12
CA ASP A 78 -2.79 6.00 10.98
C ASP A 78 -1.80 4.96 10.46
N ALA A 79 -2.26 3.79 10.01
CA ALA A 79 -1.39 2.76 9.43
C ALA A 79 -0.76 3.22 8.11
N MET A 80 -1.49 3.92 7.24
CA MET A 80 -0.97 4.49 5.99
C MET A 80 0.08 5.57 6.26
N ASP A 81 -0.16 6.42 7.25
CA ASP A 81 0.76 7.50 7.62
C ASP A 81 1.99 6.96 8.40
N ASN A 82 1.83 5.85 9.13
CA ASN A 82 2.91 5.16 9.85
C ASN A 82 3.71 4.15 9.01
N VAL A 83 3.42 3.97 7.71
CA VAL A 83 4.32 3.18 6.84
C VAL A 83 5.64 3.96 6.76
N LYS A 84 6.57 3.62 7.66
CA LYS A 84 7.90 4.25 7.86
C LYS A 84 8.81 4.15 6.63
N GLU A 85 8.39 3.42 5.61
CA GLU A 85 8.97 3.42 4.27
C GLU A 85 8.02 4.15 3.33
N GLY A 86 7.72 5.41 3.69
CA GLY A 86 6.77 6.23 2.95
C GLY A 86 7.09 6.26 1.46
N ASN A 87 6.05 6.33 0.64
CA ASN A 87 6.19 6.60 -0.78
C ASN A 87 7.07 7.84 -0.95
N LEU A 88 8.32 7.67 -1.41
CA LEU A 88 9.32 8.74 -1.54
C LEU A 88 8.82 9.90 -2.41
N ASN A 89 7.77 9.66 -3.20
CA ASN A 89 7.12 10.65 -4.04
C ASN A 89 6.15 11.59 -3.28
N VAL A 90 5.86 11.34 -1.99
CA VAL A 90 4.85 12.08 -1.19
C VAL A 90 5.45 12.69 0.08
N LEU A 91 6.72 12.41 0.40
CA LEU A 91 7.36 12.93 1.61
C LEU A 91 7.62 14.46 1.51
N PRO A 92 7.53 15.20 2.63
CA PRO A 92 7.93 16.59 2.68
C PRO A 92 9.45 16.72 2.46
N ASP A 93 9.88 17.83 1.86
CA ASP A 93 11.27 18.05 1.43
C ASP A 93 12.30 17.83 2.56
N GLU A 94 11.98 18.22 3.79
CA GLU A 94 12.86 18.05 4.96
C GLU A 94 13.20 16.57 5.25
N VAL A 95 12.21 15.68 5.13
CA VAL A 95 12.38 14.23 5.36
C VAL A 95 13.08 13.59 4.16
N LEU A 96 12.81 14.10 2.95
CA LEU A 96 13.47 13.65 1.73
C LEU A 96 14.97 13.98 1.75
N GLU A 97 15.35 15.17 2.21
CA GLU A 97 16.75 15.58 2.38
C GLU A 97 17.48 14.71 3.40
N ALA A 98 16.85 14.38 4.53
CA ALA A 98 17.43 13.49 5.52
C ALA A 98 17.71 12.09 4.93
N LYS A 99 16.77 11.55 4.15
CA LYS A 99 16.93 10.25 3.47
C LYS A 99 18.00 10.30 2.37
N LYS A 100 18.07 11.40 1.61
CA LYS A 100 19.14 11.64 0.63
C LYS A 100 20.51 11.65 1.28
N LYS A 101 20.64 12.34 2.42
CA LYS A 101 21.89 12.41 3.18
C LYS A 101 22.34 11.03 3.71
N GLU A 102 21.41 10.19 4.12
CA GLU A 102 21.71 8.80 4.50
C GLU A 102 22.27 8.00 3.31
N MET A 103 21.62 8.12 2.13
CA MET A 103 22.12 7.49 0.90
C MET A 103 23.50 8.02 0.49
N ASP A 104 23.74 9.33 0.61
CA ASP A 104 25.03 9.94 0.31
C ASP A 104 26.13 9.42 1.25
N ALA A 105 25.84 9.24 2.54
CA ALA A 105 26.79 8.71 3.51
C ALA A 105 27.17 7.24 3.21
N ASP A 106 26.20 6.41 2.81
CA ASP A 106 26.46 5.03 2.39
C ASP A 106 27.25 4.97 1.08
N PHE A 107 26.96 5.88 0.14
CA PHE A 107 27.73 6.02 -1.08
C PHE A 107 29.17 6.41 -0.80
N GLU A 108 29.40 7.44 0.01
CA GLU A 108 30.75 7.88 0.37
C GLU A 108 31.56 6.80 1.10
N ARG A 109 30.91 6.01 1.96
CA ARG A 109 31.55 4.88 2.65
C ARG A 109 32.00 3.78 1.68
N ASN A 110 31.18 3.49 0.66
CA ASN A 110 31.45 2.40 -0.29
C ASN A 110 32.18 2.88 -1.55
N ARG A 111 32.48 4.19 -1.66
CA ARG A 111 33.14 4.77 -2.82
C ARG A 111 34.63 4.41 -2.82
N VAL A 112 35.01 3.55 -3.75
CA VAL A 112 36.41 3.28 -4.08
C VAL A 112 36.90 4.39 -5.03
N SER A 113 37.80 5.25 -4.55
CA SER A 113 38.38 6.33 -5.36
C SER A 113 39.58 5.83 -6.17
N LYS A 114 39.88 6.48 -7.30
CA LYS A 114 41.05 6.12 -8.14
C LYS A 114 42.39 6.23 -7.41
N ASP A 115 42.43 6.99 -6.32
CA ASP A 115 43.61 7.20 -5.49
C ASP A 115 43.71 6.18 -4.33
N SER A 116 42.68 5.35 -4.13
CA SER A 116 42.70 4.28 -3.15
C SER A 116 43.50 3.07 -3.64
N THR A 117 44.23 2.41 -2.75
CA THR A 117 44.97 1.17 -3.03
C THR A 117 44.07 0.02 -3.47
N ASP A 118 42.77 0.09 -3.15
CA ASP A 118 41.78 -0.95 -3.43
C ASP A 118 41.09 -0.73 -4.79
N PHE A 119 41.48 0.32 -5.54
CA PHE A 119 40.98 0.60 -6.86
C PHE A 119 41.64 -0.29 -7.91
N GLU A 120 40.88 -1.23 -8.45
CA GLU A 120 41.31 -2.11 -9.52
C GLU A 120 40.64 -1.70 -10.84
N TYR A 121 41.43 -1.60 -11.90
CA TYR A 121 40.92 -1.44 -13.27
C TYR A 121 40.45 -2.79 -13.81
N ASP A 122 39.37 -2.78 -14.59
CA ASP A 122 38.85 -3.94 -15.33
C ASP A 122 38.59 -5.18 -14.46
N VAL A 123 37.93 -4.98 -13.31
CA VAL A 123 37.51 -6.06 -12.40
C VAL A 123 36.52 -6.99 -13.12
N GLN A 124 37.03 -8.11 -13.64
CA GLN A 124 36.22 -9.17 -14.22
C GLN A 124 35.66 -10.04 -13.09
N LYS A 125 34.34 -9.95 -12.85
CA LYS A 125 33.62 -10.84 -11.94
C LYS A 125 32.81 -11.84 -12.74
N GLU A 126 33.05 -13.12 -12.51
CA GLU A 126 32.15 -14.16 -12.98
C GLU A 126 30.88 -14.11 -12.12
N PHE A 127 29.75 -13.81 -12.76
CA PHE A 127 28.46 -13.90 -12.11
C PHE A 127 28.17 -15.39 -11.89
N GLY A 128 27.96 -15.79 -10.64
CA GLY A 128 27.48 -17.13 -10.33
C GLY A 128 26.10 -17.40 -10.92
N PRO A 129 25.55 -18.62 -10.76
CA PRO A 129 24.20 -18.92 -11.21
C PRO A 129 23.20 -17.91 -10.62
N ALA A 130 22.26 -17.45 -11.44
CA ALA A 130 21.25 -16.49 -11.02
C ALA A 130 20.52 -17.02 -9.77
N LYS A 131 20.58 -16.27 -8.67
CA LYS A 131 19.88 -16.64 -7.43
C LYS A 131 18.36 -16.54 -7.59
N GLU A 132 17.90 -15.67 -8.48
CA GLU A 132 16.50 -15.47 -8.81
C GLU A 132 16.36 -15.44 -10.33
N ALA A 133 15.36 -16.14 -10.86
CA ALA A 133 15.04 -16.08 -12.28
C ALA A 133 14.57 -14.65 -12.59
N SER A 134 15.36 -13.90 -13.36
CA SER A 134 14.96 -12.58 -13.84
C SER A 134 13.74 -12.76 -14.75
N GLY A 135 12.57 -12.29 -14.32
CA GLY A 135 11.31 -12.38 -15.08
C GLY A 135 11.28 -11.50 -16.34
N TRP A 136 12.44 -11.01 -16.78
CA TRP A 136 12.64 -10.22 -17.99
C TRP A 136 12.69 -11.09 -19.25
N ASP A 137 13.24 -12.31 -19.14
CA ASP A 137 13.27 -13.28 -20.26
C ASP A 137 11.99 -14.13 -20.33
N SER A 138 10.99 -13.83 -19.49
CA SER A 138 9.71 -14.54 -19.46
C SER A 138 8.70 -14.03 -20.49
N ASP A 139 9.02 -13.01 -21.27
CA ASP A 139 8.16 -12.58 -22.37
C ASP A 139 8.49 -13.39 -23.62
N GLY A 140 7.76 -14.49 -23.79
CA GLY A 140 7.63 -15.20 -25.06
C GLY A 140 6.89 -14.33 -26.07
N SER A 141 7.50 -13.22 -26.46
CA SER A 141 7.07 -12.45 -27.63
C SER A 141 7.42 -13.31 -28.85
N GLU A 142 6.40 -14.01 -29.34
CA GLU A 142 6.40 -14.60 -30.67
C GLU A 142 6.67 -13.46 -31.66
N ASP A 143 7.87 -13.51 -32.25
CA ASP A 143 8.35 -12.62 -33.28
C ASP A 143 7.42 -12.73 -34.51
N SER A 144 6.39 -11.88 -34.56
CA SER A 144 5.58 -11.75 -35.78
C SER A 144 6.32 -10.82 -36.73
N GLU A 145 7.13 -11.41 -37.61
CA GLU A 145 7.66 -10.75 -38.80
C GLU A 145 6.51 -10.12 -39.59
N TRP A 146 6.32 -8.79 -39.52
CA TRP A 146 5.83 -7.88 -40.58
C TRP A 146 6.04 -6.42 -40.19
#